data_AF-A0A916K0T2-F1
#
_entry.id   AF-A0A916K0T2-F1
#
_cell.length_a   1.000
_cell.length_b   1.000
_cell.length_c   1.000
_cell.angle_alpha   90.00
_cell.angle_beta   90.00
_cell.angle_gamma   90.00
#
_symmetry.space_group_name_H-M   'P 1'
#
loop_
_entity.id
_entity.type
_entity.pdbx_description
1 polymer ?
#
loop_
_entity_poly.entity_id
_entity_poly.type
_entity_poly.pdbx_seq_one_letter_code
_entity_poly.pdbx_strand_id
1 'polypeptide(L)'
;MNESTNAGEADPARRTDDVERTPGDEVASSDGAGSAGPRASEDHPADRGAPPLRVGFARGVAPGKWARRWADSGGGPLELVPLPVSGRAPAGLDIVLERVPPGERPTGTAGGAGDTSAATGLDPARLAVHLYEESLALVVAADHELAGEGAADRDALALVTLLAHPDHATAWPDPAAWEDPSWAPRDAAAALDLVATGLGAILLPLPLARHLGSKRAHAVLPLRLDPPLPGTTIWASWAAERDAADVQRFIGTLRGRTARSGRGDAEPSGPDARDGGSARDRGRSGGAAGAGSGSSGRGRQSAPKPKLPKNSRGAQLAAAKARRRGKR
;
A
#
# COMPACT_ATOMS: atom_id res chain seq x y z
N MET A 1 -2.73 -6.30 60.37
CA MET A 1 -2.56 -5.25 61.40
C MET A 1 -3.48 -4.11 60.99
N ASN A 2 -4.79 -4.27 61.08
CA ASN A 2 -5.66 -4.27 62.28
C ASN A 2 -5.58 -2.92 62.99
N GLU A 3 -6.64 -2.26 63.43
CA GLU A 3 -8.10 -2.46 63.40
C GLU A 3 -8.69 -1.21 64.07
N SER A 4 -9.95 -0.87 63.79
CA SER A 4 -11.01 -0.49 64.75
C SER A 4 -11.97 0.51 64.09
N THR A 5 -13.13 0.10 63.59
CA THR A 5 -14.39 -0.20 64.32
C THR A 5 -15.30 1.04 64.35
N ASN A 6 -16.43 0.96 63.65
CA ASN A 6 -17.71 1.27 64.27
C ASN A 6 -18.83 0.45 63.62
N ALA A 7 -19.70 -0.09 64.47
CA ALA A 7 -20.76 -1.03 64.16
C ALA A 7 -22.14 -0.44 64.48
N GLY A 8 -23.16 -1.00 63.84
CA GLY A 8 -24.56 -1.01 64.28
C GLY A 8 -25.53 -0.63 63.16
N GLU A 9 -26.73 -1.18 63.02
CA GLU A 9 -27.42 -2.39 63.51
C GLU A 9 -28.81 -2.41 62.78
N ALA A 10 -29.37 -3.60 62.52
CA ALA A 10 -30.80 -3.96 62.33
C ALA A 10 -31.64 -3.49 61.10
N ASP A 11 -31.89 -4.41 60.15
CA ASP A 11 -33.12 -5.25 59.90
C ASP A 11 -34.55 -4.69 60.21
N PRO A 12 -35.70 -5.31 59.78
CA PRO A 12 -36.19 -5.80 58.46
C PRO A 12 -37.67 -5.43 58.10
N ALA A 13 -38.07 -5.81 56.87
CA ALA A 13 -39.37 -6.41 56.47
C ALA A 13 -40.65 -5.57 56.18
N ARG A 14 -41.43 -6.15 55.23
CA ARG A 14 -42.91 -6.04 54.97
C ARG A 14 -43.35 -4.80 54.17
N ARG A 15 -44.29 -4.82 53.22
CA ARG A 15 -45.47 -5.67 52.89
C ARG A 15 -45.93 -5.29 51.45
N THR A 16 -46.21 -6.25 50.57
CA THR A 16 -47.55 -6.71 50.10
C THR A 16 -48.47 -5.66 49.48
N ASP A 17 -49.00 -6.02 48.29
CA ASP A 17 -50.35 -5.80 47.72
C ASP A 17 -50.14 -5.69 46.19
N ASP A 18 -50.30 -6.71 45.36
CA ASP A 18 -51.41 -7.67 45.21
C ASP A 18 -52.74 -6.99 44.86
N VAL A 19 -52.99 -6.81 43.55
CA VAL A 19 -54.35 -6.82 42.97
C VAL A 19 -54.29 -7.59 41.65
N GLU A 20 -54.63 -8.87 41.76
CA GLU A 20 -55.12 -9.73 40.70
C GLU A 20 -56.61 -9.41 40.43
N ARG A 21 -57.01 -9.23 39.15
CA ARG A 21 -58.26 -9.79 38.61
C ARG A 21 -58.38 -9.66 37.08
N THR A 22 -57.98 -10.73 36.40
CA THR A 22 -58.73 -11.69 35.52
C THR A 22 -59.95 -11.22 34.68
N PRO A 23 -60.40 -12.04 33.68
CA PRO A 23 -60.39 -11.68 32.26
C PRO A 23 -61.80 -11.68 31.63
N GLY A 24 -61.90 -11.36 30.34
CA GLY A 24 -63.15 -11.50 29.58
C GLY A 24 -62.86 -11.80 28.11
N ASP A 25 -63.39 -12.94 27.65
CA ASP A 25 -63.46 -13.42 26.28
C ASP A 25 -64.09 -12.39 25.30
N GLU A 26 -63.65 -12.36 24.03
CA GLU A 26 -64.35 -13.06 22.94
C GLU A 26 -63.78 -12.73 21.55
N VAL A 27 -63.92 -13.77 20.73
CA VAL A 27 -63.70 -14.06 19.32
C VAL A 27 -63.88 -12.98 18.21
N ALA A 28 -63.12 -13.23 17.12
CA ALA A 28 -63.54 -13.26 15.70
C ALA A 28 -63.00 -12.19 14.72
N SER A 29 -62.28 -12.74 13.72
CA SER A 29 -62.40 -12.50 12.27
C SER A 29 -61.78 -11.27 11.58
N SER A 30 -60.74 -11.62 10.81
CA SER A 30 -60.55 -11.42 9.35
C SER A 30 -60.22 -10.06 8.73
N ASP A 31 -59.26 -10.17 7.81
CA ASP A 31 -59.00 -9.41 6.59
C ASP A 31 -58.20 -8.09 6.63
N GLY A 32 -56.98 -8.18 6.08
CA GLY A 32 -56.70 -7.47 4.82
C GLY A 32 -55.64 -6.37 4.83
N ALA A 33 -54.67 -6.55 3.92
CA ALA A 33 -53.89 -5.52 3.21
C ALA A 33 -52.63 -4.92 3.89
N GLY A 34 -51.53 -5.67 3.72
CA GLY A 34 -50.28 -5.21 3.09
C GLY A 34 -49.79 -3.78 3.32
N SER A 35 -48.76 -3.66 4.16
CA SER A 35 -47.77 -2.59 4.02
C SER A 35 -46.38 -3.22 4.00
N ALA A 36 -45.69 -3.02 2.88
CA ALA A 36 -44.35 -3.54 2.63
C ALA A 36 -43.34 -2.85 3.56
N GLY A 37 -42.90 -3.59 4.59
CA GLY A 37 -41.76 -3.18 5.42
C GLY A 37 -40.47 -3.11 4.61
N PRO A 38 -39.50 -2.26 5.00
CA PRO A 38 -38.20 -2.21 4.34
C PRO A 38 -37.53 -3.57 4.45
N ARG A 39 -37.10 -4.13 3.31
CA ARG A 39 -36.34 -5.38 3.27
C ARG A 39 -35.09 -5.21 4.13
N ALA A 40 -35.09 -5.86 5.29
CA ALA A 40 -33.90 -6.04 6.09
C ALA A 40 -32.83 -6.68 5.20
N SER A 41 -31.70 -6.00 5.08
CA SER A 41 -30.45 -6.61 4.65
C SER A 41 -30.25 -7.89 5.47
N GLU A 42 -30.15 -9.03 4.78
CA GLU A 42 -29.84 -10.32 5.40
C GLU A 42 -28.45 -10.26 6.03
N ASP A 43 -28.40 -9.81 7.28
CA ASP A 43 -27.30 -10.09 8.20
C ASP A 43 -27.16 -11.62 8.26
N HIS A 44 -26.14 -12.16 7.59
CA HIS A 44 -25.80 -13.57 7.73
C HIS A 44 -25.44 -13.84 9.21
N PRO A 45 -26.19 -14.68 9.94
CA PRO A 45 -26.01 -14.88 11.37
C PRO A 45 -24.68 -15.57 11.75
N ALA A 46 -23.86 -15.98 10.76
CA ALA A 46 -22.58 -16.63 10.96
C ALA A 46 -21.40 -15.68 11.29
N ASP A 47 -21.56 -14.36 11.14
CA ASP A 47 -20.45 -13.40 11.28
C ASP A 47 -20.30 -12.80 12.70
N ARG A 48 -21.27 -13.06 13.59
CA ARG A 48 -21.19 -12.63 15.00
C ARG A 48 -20.40 -13.64 15.82
N GLY A 49 -19.07 -13.57 15.74
CA GLY A 49 -18.14 -14.32 16.61
C GLY A 49 -16.98 -15.02 15.92
N ALA A 50 -16.84 -14.89 14.59
CA ALA A 50 -15.68 -15.42 13.89
C ALA A 50 -14.39 -14.66 14.29
N PRO A 51 -13.25 -15.34 14.46
CA PRO A 51 -11.97 -14.68 14.71
C PRO A 51 -11.62 -13.75 13.55
N PRO A 52 -10.88 -12.65 13.80
CA PRO A 52 -10.50 -11.74 12.74
C PRO A 52 -9.61 -12.43 11.71
N LEU A 53 -9.81 -12.11 10.43
CA LEU A 53 -8.89 -12.50 9.38
C LEU A 53 -7.56 -11.76 9.60
N ARG A 54 -6.47 -12.50 9.78
CA ARG A 54 -5.15 -11.96 10.14
C ARG A 54 -4.28 -11.84 8.89
N VAL A 55 -4.00 -10.60 8.50
CA VAL A 55 -3.23 -10.28 7.29
C VAL A 55 -1.89 -9.66 7.67
N GLY A 56 -0.83 -10.42 7.47
CA GLY A 56 0.54 -9.95 7.58
C GLY A 56 0.90 -9.06 6.40
N PHE A 57 1.68 -7.99 6.60
CA PHE A 57 2.16 -7.16 5.50
C PHE A 57 3.60 -6.71 5.66
N ALA A 58 4.37 -6.81 4.57
CA ALA A 58 5.74 -6.37 4.50
C ALA A 58 5.85 -4.85 4.72
N ARG A 59 6.96 -4.41 5.32
CA ARG A 59 7.24 -2.98 5.49
C ARG A 59 7.18 -2.23 4.16
N GLY A 60 6.65 -1.01 4.17
CA GLY A 60 6.41 -0.20 2.98
C GLY A 60 5.13 -0.56 2.21
N VAL A 61 4.49 -1.70 2.50
CA VAL A 61 3.14 -2.00 1.99
C VAL A 61 2.11 -1.25 2.84
N ALA A 62 1.16 -0.58 2.19
CA ALA A 62 0.12 0.21 2.85
C ALA A 62 -1.26 -0.46 2.67
N PRO A 63 -1.63 -1.46 3.51
CA PRO A 63 -2.84 -2.24 3.32
C PRO A 63 -4.15 -1.49 3.65
N GLY A 64 -4.08 -0.27 4.19
CA GLY A 64 -5.24 0.47 4.67
C GLY A 64 -6.34 0.68 3.63
N LYS A 65 -5.99 0.81 2.35
CA LYS A 65 -7.00 0.89 1.27
C LYS A 65 -7.77 -0.42 1.10
N TRP A 66 -7.09 -1.56 1.20
CA TRP A 66 -7.75 -2.87 1.11
C TRP A 66 -8.57 -3.16 2.35
N ALA A 67 -8.07 -2.80 3.54
CA ALA A 67 -8.83 -2.92 4.79
C ALA A 67 -10.13 -2.11 4.75
N ARG A 68 -10.09 -0.88 4.23
CA ARG A 68 -11.30 -0.07 4.03
C ARG A 68 -12.27 -0.75 3.06
N ARG A 69 -11.79 -1.18 1.89
CA ARG A 69 -12.63 -1.87 0.90
C ARG A 69 -13.23 -3.17 1.44
N TRP A 70 -12.50 -3.89 2.27
CA TRP A 70 -12.98 -5.10 2.94
C TRP A 70 -14.16 -4.78 3.86
N ALA A 71 -14.01 -3.79 4.74
CA ALA A 71 -15.10 -3.33 5.60
C ALA A 71 -16.31 -2.83 4.79
N ASP A 72 -16.08 -2.01 3.75
CA ASP A 72 -17.14 -1.49 2.87
C ASP A 72 -17.90 -2.61 2.11
N SER A 73 -17.26 -3.77 1.92
CA SER A 73 -17.86 -4.93 1.24
C SER A 73 -18.67 -5.84 2.16
N GLY A 74 -18.82 -5.49 3.45
CA GLY A 74 -19.42 -6.36 4.46
C GLY A 74 -18.50 -7.51 4.86
N GLY A 75 -17.18 -7.28 4.82
CA GLY A 75 -16.20 -8.22 5.35
C GLY A 75 -16.21 -8.24 6.88
N GLY A 76 -15.97 -9.41 7.46
CA GLY A 76 -15.87 -9.59 8.92
C GLY A 76 -14.63 -8.90 9.54
N PRO A 77 -14.33 -9.14 10.83
CA PRO A 77 -13.20 -8.49 11.50
C PRO A 77 -11.86 -8.76 10.79
N LEU A 78 -10.98 -7.76 10.74
CA LEU A 78 -9.68 -7.81 10.05
C LEU A 78 -8.56 -7.31 10.97
N GLU A 79 -7.54 -8.13 11.19
CA GLU A 79 -6.33 -7.77 11.92
C GLU A 79 -5.17 -7.57 10.93
N LEU A 80 -4.56 -6.39 10.93
CA LEU A 80 -3.39 -6.08 10.11
C LEU A 80 -2.11 -6.21 10.95
N VAL A 81 -1.21 -7.10 10.53
CA VAL A 81 0.01 -7.43 11.28
C VAL A 81 1.25 -6.98 10.50
N PRO A 82 1.96 -5.93 10.93
CA PRO A 82 3.22 -5.52 10.29
C PRO A 82 4.28 -6.62 10.43
N LEU A 83 4.94 -6.97 9.33
CA LEU A 83 6.00 -7.97 9.32
C LEU A 83 7.37 -7.33 9.57
N PRO A 84 8.29 -8.03 10.27
CA PRO A 84 9.68 -7.61 10.35
C PRO A 84 10.35 -7.71 8.97
N VAL A 85 11.38 -6.88 8.75
CA VAL A 85 12.22 -6.96 7.53
C VAL A 85 13.01 -8.27 7.53
N SER A 86 13.46 -8.71 8.70
CA SER A 86 14.43 -9.81 8.90
C SER A 86 13.82 -11.22 8.92
N GLY A 87 12.80 -11.51 8.11
CA GLY A 87 12.65 -12.86 7.56
C GLY A 87 11.89 -13.93 8.36
N ARG A 88 11.02 -13.61 9.33
CA ARG A 88 9.99 -14.58 9.73
C ARG A 88 8.65 -13.92 10.03
N ALA A 89 7.65 -14.33 9.25
CA ALA A 89 6.28 -13.95 9.54
C ALA A 89 5.82 -14.62 10.85
N PRO A 90 5.11 -13.90 11.74
CA PRO A 90 4.55 -14.50 12.95
C PRO A 90 3.60 -15.65 12.58
N ALA A 91 3.49 -16.63 13.47
CA ALA A 91 2.58 -17.75 13.28
C ALA A 91 1.11 -17.29 13.28
N GLY A 92 0.26 -18.09 12.64
CA GLY A 92 -1.19 -17.90 12.64
C GLY A 92 -1.69 -16.74 11.77
N LEU A 93 -0.92 -16.32 10.76
CA LEU A 93 -1.43 -15.42 9.73
C LEU A 93 -2.21 -16.21 8.69
N ASP A 94 -3.37 -15.69 8.29
CA ASP A 94 -4.18 -16.29 7.24
C ASP A 94 -3.63 -15.93 5.85
N ILE A 95 -3.17 -14.67 5.70
CA ILE A 95 -2.66 -14.13 4.44
C ILE A 95 -1.41 -13.31 4.71
N VAL A 96 -0.43 -13.38 3.81
CA VAL A 96 0.80 -12.61 3.85
C VAL A 96 0.89 -11.75 2.60
N LEU A 97 1.06 -10.43 2.78
CA LEU A 97 1.39 -9.48 1.73
C LEU A 97 2.92 -9.32 1.72
N GLU A 98 3.60 -10.18 0.97
CA GLU A 98 5.06 -10.29 0.99
C GLU A 98 5.71 -9.62 -0.22
N ARG A 99 6.93 -9.14 -0.01
CA ARG A 99 7.79 -8.61 -1.06
C ARG A 99 8.70 -9.72 -1.55
N VAL A 100 8.74 -9.90 -2.86
CA VAL A 100 9.52 -10.94 -3.54
C VAL A 100 10.53 -10.27 -4.49
N PRO A 101 11.76 -10.79 -4.61
CA PRO A 101 12.74 -10.27 -5.54
C PRO A 101 12.25 -10.25 -7.00
N PRO A 102 12.87 -9.44 -7.87
CA PRO A 102 12.46 -9.32 -9.26
C PRO A 102 12.57 -10.66 -10.01
N GLY A 103 11.50 -11.04 -10.72
CA GLY A 103 11.44 -12.29 -11.50
C GLY A 103 11.17 -13.56 -10.67
N GLU A 104 11.11 -13.45 -9.34
CA GLU A 104 10.86 -14.58 -8.45
C GLU A 104 9.39 -14.72 -8.05
N ARG A 105 9.07 -15.83 -7.37
CA ARG A 105 7.76 -16.09 -6.76
C ARG A 105 7.92 -16.39 -5.27
N PRO A 106 6.85 -16.22 -4.48
CA PRO A 106 6.87 -16.66 -3.10
C PRO A 106 7.26 -18.13 -2.96
N THR A 107 8.11 -18.43 -1.99
CA THR A 107 8.54 -19.80 -1.66
C THR A 107 7.33 -20.70 -1.37
N GLY A 108 7.39 -21.95 -1.81
CA GLY A 108 6.33 -22.95 -1.60
C GLY A 108 5.11 -22.78 -2.52
N THR A 109 5.17 -21.93 -3.54
CA THR A 109 4.09 -21.78 -4.53
C THR A 109 4.39 -22.57 -5.80
N ALA A 110 3.39 -23.29 -6.34
CA ALA A 110 3.58 -24.09 -7.54
C ALA A 110 3.85 -23.23 -8.78
N GLY A 111 4.84 -23.63 -9.59
CA GLY A 111 5.07 -23.10 -10.95
C GLY A 111 6.08 -21.94 -11.08
N GLY A 112 7.05 -21.83 -10.17
CA GLY A 112 8.21 -20.96 -10.35
C GLY A 112 9.23 -21.57 -11.32
N ALA A 113 9.76 -20.77 -12.26
CA ALA A 113 10.93 -21.16 -13.04
C ALA A 113 12.17 -21.03 -12.13
N GLY A 114 12.61 -22.15 -11.54
CA GLY A 114 13.82 -22.17 -10.70
C GLY A 114 13.83 -23.15 -9.53
N ASP A 115 12.77 -23.95 -9.31
CA ASP A 115 12.69 -24.87 -8.17
C ASP A 115 13.59 -26.12 -8.35
N THR A 116 14.90 -25.93 -8.16
CA THR A 116 15.83 -26.99 -7.72
C THR A 116 16.40 -26.73 -6.32
N SER A 117 16.07 -25.61 -5.68
CA SER A 117 16.10 -25.58 -4.22
C SER A 117 14.87 -26.34 -3.75
N ALA A 118 15.07 -27.63 -3.48
CA ALA A 118 14.06 -28.52 -2.98
C ALA A 118 13.25 -27.80 -1.90
N ALA A 119 11.95 -27.61 -2.15
CA ALA A 119 10.99 -27.80 -1.08
C ALA A 119 11.35 -29.17 -0.49
N THR A 120 12.15 -29.19 0.58
CA THR A 120 12.13 -30.30 1.50
C THR A 120 10.65 -30.49 1.75
N GLY A 121 10.05 -31.63 1.37
CA GLY A 121 8.59 -31.83 1.31
C GLY A 121 7.83 -31.64 2.64
N LEU A 122 8.43 -30.94 3.59
CA LEU A 122 7.93 -30.37 4.82
C LEU A 122 7.25 -29.00 4.66
N ASP A 123 7.55 -28.20 3.63
CA ASP A 123 6.89 -26.89 3.50
C ASP A 123 5.47 -27.05 2.95
N PRO A 124 4.43 -26.57 3.68
CA PRO A 124 3.05 -26.69 3.22
C PRO A 124 2.87 -25.93 1.91
N ALA A 125 2.05 -26.49 1.01
CA ALA A 125 1.79 -25.89 -0.28
C ALA A 125 1.13 -24.52 -0.09
N ARG A 126 1.59 -23.52 -0.86
CA ARG A 126 1.07 -22.15 -0.78
C ARG A 126 0.42 -21.75 -2.09
N LEU A 127 -0.65 -20.97 -1.96
CA LEU A 127 -1.29 -20.26 -3.05
C LEU A 127 -0.80 -18.81 -3.02
N ALA A 128 -0.70 -18.20 -4.21
CA ALA A 128 -0.28 -16.80 -4.30
C ALA A 128 -0.86 -16.07 -5.51
N VAL A 129 -0.99 -14.76 -5.34
CA VAL A 129 -1.50 -13.81 -6.33
C VAL A 129 -0.58 -12.61 -6.41
N HIS A 130 -0.12 -12.32 -7.62
CA HIS A 130 0.60 -11.09 -7.93
C HIS A 130 -0.31 -9.88 -7.72
N LEU A 131 0.15 -8.88 -6.97
CA LEU A 131 -0.57 -7.63 -6.78
C LEU A 131 0.00 -6.52 -7.65
N TYR A 132 1.26 -6.15 -7.44
CA TYR A 132 1.92 -5.09 -8.20
C TYR A 132 3.45 -5.19 -8.10
N GLU A 133 4.12 -4.65 -9.11
CA GLU A 133 5.57 -4.41 -9.11
C GLU A 133 5.87 -3.03 -8.49
N GLU A 134 6.90 -2.96 -7.66
CA GLU A 134 7.37 -1.74 -7.01
C GLU A 134 8.43 -1.03 -7.86
N SER A 135 8.26 0.27 -8.08
CA SER A 135 9.33 1.11 -8.61
C SER A 135 10.47 1.26 -7.62
N LEU A 136 11.71 1.43 -8.10
CA LEU A 136 12.88 1.62 -7.24
C LEU A 136 13.19 3.09 -6.94
N ALA A 137 14.02 3.30 -5.93
CA ALA A 137 14.61 4.57 -5.56
C ALA A 137 16.09 4.41 -5.24
N LEU A 138 16.86 5.43 -5.58
CA LEU A 138 18.20 5.65 -5.05
C LEU A 138 18.08 6.46 -3.76
N VAL A 139 18.67 5.98 -2.68
CA VAL A 139 18.72 6.67 -1.41
C VAL A 139 20.14 7.12 -1.13
N VAL A 140 20.31 8.42 -0.89
CA VAL A 140 21.58 9.08 -0.57
C VAL A 140 21.44 9.88 0.73
N ALA A 141 22.56 10.32 1.32
CA ALA A 141 22.55 11.24 2.45
C ALA A 141 21.76 12.53 2.12
N ALA A 142 21.13 13.15 3.14
CA ALA A 142 20.32 14.35 2.94
C ALA A 142 21.12 15.56 2.40
N ASP A 143 22.43 15.60 2.62
CA ASP A 143 23.35 16.64 2.18
C ASP A 143 24.15 16.25 0.91
N HIS A 144 23.88 15.08 0.34
CA HIS A 144 24.50 14.62 -0.90
C HIS A 144 24.17 15.57 -2.06
N GLU A 145 25.08 15.73 -3.03
CA GLU A 145 24.89 16.65 -4.17
C GLU A 145 23.65 16.34 -5.02
N LEU A 146 23.24 15.07 -5.05
CA LEU A 146 22.02 14.61 -5.71
C LEU A 146 20.74 14.92 -4.92
N ALA A 147 20.79 15.29 -3.64
CA ALA A 147 19.59 15.44 -2.80
C ALA A 147 18.58 16.48 -3.33
N GLY A 148 19.05 17.46 -4.11
CA GLY A 148 18.21 18.47 -4.77
C GLY A 148 17.55 17.99 -6.07
N GLU A 149 17.94 16.83 -6.58
CA GLU A 149 17.39 16.25 -7.80
C GLU A 149 16.05 15.55 -7.50
N GLY A 150 15.05 15.76 -8.37
CA GLY A 150 13.71 15.17 -8.18
C GLY A 150 13.62 13.67 -8.49
N ALA A 151 14.64 13.13 -9.15
CA ALA A 151 14.76 11.73 -9.56
C ALA A 151 16.23 11.43 -9.89
N ALA A 152 16.61 10.15 -9.86
CA ALA A 152 17.92 9.67 -10.27
C ALA A 152 17.83 8.95 -11.62
N ASP A 153 18.73 9.29 -12.53
CA ASP A 153 18.93 8.63 -13.82
C ASP A 153 20.23 7.80 -13.81
N ARG A 154 20.67 7.36 -15.00
CA ARG A 154 21.87 6.53 -15.14
C ARG A 154 23.14 7.29 -14.77
N ASP A 155 23.20 8.59 -15.07
CA ASP A 155 24.36 9.42 -14.76
C ASP A 155 24.44 9.63 -13.24
N ALA A 156 23.30 9.90 -12.58
CA ALA A 156 23.24 9.99 -11.13
C ALA A 156 23.70 8.70 -10.43
N LEU A 157 23.32 7.54 -10.96
CA LEU A 157 23.72 6.25 -10.42
C LEU A 157 25.23 5.99 -10.56
N ALA A 158 25.86 6.50 -11.62
CA ALA A 158 27.30 6.38 -11.84
C ALA A 158 28.14 7.28 -10.91
N LEU A 159 27.53 8.25 -10.22
CA LEU A 159 28.21 9.18 -9.31
C LEU A 159 28.29 8.66 -7.86
N VAL A 160 27.63 7.54 -7.55
CA VAL A 160 27.53 7.03 -6.19
C VAL A 160 28.17 5.65 -6.05
N THR A 161 28.70 5.36 -4.87
CA THR A 161 29.06 4.00 -4.47
C THR A 161 27.84 3.33 -3.86
N LEU A 162 27.34 2.26 -4.49
CA LEU A 162 26.25 1.46 -3.92
C LEU A 162 26.78 0.58 -2.79
N LEU A 163 26.14 0.61 -1.62
CA LEU A 163 26.51 -0.22 -0.47
C LEU A 163 25.78 -1.56 -0.52
N ALA A 164 26.49 -2.65 -0.30
CA ALA A 164 25.89 -3.97 -0.23
C ALA A 164 25.02 -4.12 1.02
N HIS A 165 23.79 -4.61 0.86
CA HIS A 165 22.86 -4.91 1.95
C HIS A 165 21.98 -6.14 1.61
N PRO A 166 21.41 -6.84 2.61
CA PRO A 166 20.68 -8.09 2.39
C PRO A 166 19.43 -7.98 1.51
N ASP A 167 18.83 -6.79 1.42
CA ASP A 167 17.64 -6.53 0.59
C ASP A 167 17.99 -6.05 -0.83
N HIS A 168 19.28 -6.11 -1.23
CA HIS A 168 19.73 -5.72 -2.57
C HIS A 168 19.51 -6.87 -3.55
N ALA A 169 18.62 -6.67 -4.53
CA ALA A 169 18.32 -7.73 -5.48
C ALA A 169 19.48 -8.00 -6.44
N THR A 170 19.74 -9.26 -6.76
CA THR A 170 20.77 -9.68 -7.72
C THR A 170 20.56 -9.13 -9.13
N ALA A 171 19.32 -8.76 -9.48
CA ALA A 171 18.99 -8.16 -10.77
C ALA A 171 19.33 -6.65 -10.85
N TRP A 172 19.79 -6.04 -9.76
CA TRP A 172 20.23 -4.63 -9.73
C TRP A 172 21.74 -4.52 -9.95
N PRO A 173 22.27 -3.33 -10.24
CA PRO A 173 23.72 -3.14 -10.38
C PRO A 173 24.47 -3.60 -9.13
N ASP A 174 25.63 -4.23 -9.35
CA ASP A 174 26.44 -4.80 -8.28
C ASP A 174 26.83 -3.72 -7.27
N PRO A 175 26.56 -3.95 -5.97
CA PRO A 175 27.02 -3.04 -4.93
C PRO A 175 28.51 -3.26 -4.64
N ALA A 176 29.14 -2.26 -4.03
CA ALA A 176 30.47 -2.42 -3.47
C ALA A 176 30.43 -3.44 -2.33
N ALA A 177 31.31 -4.45 -2.44
CA ALA A 177 31.49 -5.44 -1.40
C ALA A 177 32.18 -4.83 -0.17
N TRP A 178 31.86 -5.37 1.00
CA TRP A 178 32.55 -5.05 2.24
C TRP A 178 33.91 -5.76 2.28
N GLU A 179 34.96 -5.06 2.69
CA GLU A 179 36.30 -5.67 2.89
C GLU A 179 36.23 -6.79 3.94
N ASP A 180 35.47 -6.56 5.00
CA ASP A 180 35.11 -7.56 6.00
C ASP A 180 33.58 -7.78 5.98
N PRO A 181 33.10 -9.01 5.69
CA PRO A 181 31.68 -9.33 5.70
C PRO A 181 30.96 -9.04 7.02
N SER A 182 31.67 -9.00 8.15
CA SER A 182 31.09 -8.66 9.46
C SER A 182 30.66 -7.19 9.58
N TRP A 183 31.13 -6.33 8.68
CA TRP A 183 30.72 -4.92 8.60
C TRP A 183 29.43 -4.73 7.78
N ALA A 184 28.98 -5.78 7.07
CA ALA A 184 27.79 -5.69 6.26
C ALA A 184 26.55 -5.38 7.13
N PRO A 185 25.69 -4.44 6.70
CA PRO A 185 24.49 -4.12 7.44
C PRO A 185 23.56 -5.34 7.51
N ARG A 186 22.94 -5.53 8.67
CA ARG A 186 22.01 -6.63 8.95
C ARG A 186 20.69 -6.57 8.15
N ASP A 187 20.28 -5.39 7.72
CA ASP A 187 19.05 -5.13 6.97
C ASP A 187 19.11 -3.75 6.27
N ALA A 188 18.12 -3.44 5.44
CA ALA A 188 18.00 -2.12 4.79
C ALA A 188 17.97 -0.94 5.77
N ALA A 189 17.50 -1.11 7.02
CA ALA A 189 17.47 -0.01 8.00
C ALA A 189 18.89 0.31 8.49
N ALA A 190 19.69 -0.70 8.83
CA ALA A 190 21.10 -0.52 9.16
C ALA A 190 21.91 0.02 7.98
N ALA A 191 21.56 -0.36 6.75
CA ALA A 191 22.19 0.20 5.54
C ALA A 191 21.89 1.70 5.38
N LEU A 192 20.67 2.14 5.71
CA LEU A 192 20.30 3.56 5.69
C LEU A 192 21.10 4.37 6.71
N ASP A 193 21.38 3.83 7.90
CA ASP A 193 22.22 4.51 8.89
C ASP A 193 23.63 4.81 8.33
N LEU A 194 24.19 3.89 7.53
CA LEU A 194 25.47 4.09 6.82
C LEU A 194 25.35 5.11 5.68
N VAL A 195 24.23 5.11 4.94
CA VAL A 195 23.95 6.15 3.94
C VAL A 195 23.90 7.53 4.59
N ALA A 196 23.31 7.65 5.78
CA ALA A 196 23.23 8.92 6.51
C ALA A 196 24.59 9.49 6.92
N THR A 197 25.65 8.66 7.01
CA THR A 197 27.02 9.13 7.25
C THR A 197 27.72 9.60 5.97
N GLY A 198 27.07 9.49 4.81
CA GLY A 198 27.66 9.78 3.51
C GLY A 198 28.60 8.70 2.98
N LEU A 199 28.60 7.49 3.56
CA LEU A 199 29.47 6.39 3.12
C LEU A 199 29.19 5.96 1.67
N GLY A 200 27.94 6.08 1.24
CA GLY A 200 27.51 5.72 -0.10
C GLY A 200 26.00 5.87 -0.26
N ALA A 201 25.44 5.13 -1.20
CA ALA A 201 24.03 5.11 -1.52
C ALA A 201 23.50 3.67 -1.51
N ILE A 202 22.19 3.50 -1.43
CA ILE A 202 21.56 2.18 -1.62
C ILE A 202 20.38 2.26 -2.58
N LEU A 203 20.09 1.13 -3.24
CA LEU A 203 18.86 0.93 -3.96
C LEU A 203 17.84 0.25 -3.05
N LEU A 204 16.61 0.75 -3.07
CA LEU A 204 15.47 0.16 -2.36
C LEU A 204 14.19 0.31 -3.19
N PRO A 205 13.18 -0.54 -2.98
CA PRO A 205 11.83 -0.28 -3.45
C PRO A 205 11.35 1.07 -2.91
N LEU A 206 10.82 1.93 -3.77
CA LEU A 206 10.44 3.30 -3.42
C LEU A 206 9.49 3.39 -2.21
N PRO A 207 8.46 2.53 -2.07
CA PRO A 207 7.61 2.52 -0.88
C PRO A 207 8.39 2.17 0.40
N LEU A 208 9.32 1.22 0.32
CA LEU A 208 10.18 0.81 1.44
C LEU A 208 11.15 1.94 1.82
N ALA A 209 11.82 2.54 0.84
CA ALA A 209 12.72 3.68 1.03
C ALA A 209 12.03 4.85 1.74
N ARG A 210 10.79 5.18 1.36
CA ARG A 210 9.99 6.22 2.01
C ARG A 210 9.53 5.86 3.41
N HIS A 211 9.32 4.58 3.68
CA HIS A 211 8.87 4.09 4.98
C HIS A 211 10.01 4.03 6.00
N LEU A 212 11.21 3.61 5.60
CA LEU A 212 12.38 3.52 6.47
C LEU A 212 13.18 4.83 6.55
N GLY A 213 13.27 5.55 5.44
CA GLY A 213 14.07 6.76 5.33
C GLY A 213 13.48 7.95 6.10
N SER A 214 14.37 8.79 6.62
CA SER A 214 14.04 10.07 7.26
C SER A 214 14.50 11.24 6.40
N LYS A 215 13.62 12.21 6.14
CA LYS A 215 13.93 13.44 5.38
C LYS A 215 15.06 14.29 5.99
N ARG A 216 15.39 14.10 7.27
CA ARG A 216 16.50 14.81 7.93
C ARG A 216 17.86 14.20 7.61
N ALA A 217 17.89 12.90 7.30
CA ALA A 217 19.12 12.13 7.12
C ALA A 217 19.29 11.61 5.69
N HIS A 218 18.22 11.52 4.91
CA HIS A 218 18.21 10.91 3.59
C HIS A 218 17.46 11.77 2.57
N ALA A 219 17.94 11.74 1.34
CA ALA A 219 17.18 12.08 0.16
C ALA A 219 16.81 10.79 -0.60
N VAL A 220 15.53 10.66 -0.94
CA VAL A 220 14.98 9.49 -1.65
C VAL A 220 14.61 9.92 -3.06
N LEU A 221 15.40 9.49 -4.04
CA LEU A 221 15.24 9.83 -5.44
C LEU A 221 14.60 8.66 -6.20
N PRO A 222 13.35 8.81 -6.71
CA PRO A 222 12.78 7.81 -7.60
C PRO A 222 13.70 7.56 -8.80
N LEU A 223 13.92 6.30 -9.15
CA LEU A 223 14.70 5.98 -10.34
C LEU A 223 13.89 6.23 -11.61
N ARG A 224 14.57 6.77 -12.63
CA ARG A 224 14.07 7.05 -13.98
C ARG A 224 15.10 6.57 -14.98
N LEU A 225 15.05 5.28 -15.29
CA LEU A 225 15.97 4.60 -16.20
C LEU A 225 15.21 4.10 -17.42
N ASP A 226 15.89 4.09 -18.57
CA ASP A 226 15.42 3.50 -19.81
C ASP A 226 16.51 2.54 -20.35
N PRO A 227 16.27 1.21 -20.40
CA PRO A 227 15.13 0.52 -19.79
C PRO A 227 15.15 0.61 -18.26
N PRO A 228 13.99 0.46 -17.58
CA PRO A 228 13.92 0.45 -16.12
C PRO A 228 14.63 -0.78 -15.53
N LEU A 229 15.18 -0.62 -14.33
CA LEU A 229 15.61 -1.77 -13.53
C LEU A 229 14.39 -2.55 -13.02
N PRO A 230 14.47 -3.88 -12.94
CA PRO A 230 13.34 -4.70 -12.53
C PRO A 230 13.04 -4.49 -11.04
N GLY A 231 11.77 -4.26 -10.72
CA GLY A 231 11.29 -3.97 -9.38
C GLY A 231 11.03 -5.23 -8.55
N THR A 232 11.01 -5.08 -7.23
CA THR A 232 10.45 -6.13 -6.36
C THR A 232 8.95 -6.21 -6.57
N THR A 233 8.37 -7.38 -6.31
CA THR A 233 6.93 -7.60 -6.49
C THR A 233 6.24 -7.82 -5.17
N ILE A 234 5.06 -7.22 -4.98
CA ILE A 234 4.19 -7.53 -3.86
C ILE A 234 3.21 -8.63 -4.26
N TRP A 235 3.21 -9.70 -3.48
CA TRP A 235 2.32 -10.85 -3.61
C TRP A 235 1.40 -10.94 -2.40
N ALA A 236 0.17 -11.41 -2.62
CA ALA A 236 -0.66 -11.97 -1.56
C ALA A 236 -0.54 -13.48 -1.59
N SER A 237 -0.26 -14.11 -0.46
CA SER A 237 0.04 -15.54 -0.38
C SER A 237 -0.48 -16.15 0.91
N TRP A 238 -0.89 -17.41 0.85
CA TRP A 238 -1.50 -18.12 1.96
C TRP A 238 -1.29 -19.63 1.82
N ALA A 239 -1.46 -20.37 2.92
CA ALA A 239 -1.41 -21.83 2.91
C ALA A 239 -2.61 -22.38 2.12
N ALA A 240 -2.38 -23.40 1.29
CA ALA A 240 -3.44 -24.03 0.50
C ALA A 240 -4.57 -24.60 1.37
N GLU A 241 -4.22 -25.09 2.56
CA GLU A 241 -5.18 -25.61 3.56
C GLU A 241 -6.05 -24.50 4.16
N ARG A 242 -5.60 -23.23 4.08
CA ARG A 242 -6.32 -22.07 4.60
C ARG A 242 -7.24 -21.42 3.56
N ASP A 243 -7.41 -22.05 2.39
CA ASP A 243 -8.13 -21.49 1.24
C ASP A 243 -9.67 -21.46 1.37
N ALA A 244 -10.18 -20.91 2.47
CA ALA A 244 -11.61 -20.83 2.74
C ALA A 244 -12.26 -19.57 2.11
N ALA A 245 -13.59 -19.49 2.21
CA ALA A 245 -14.40 -18.47 1.56
C ALA A 245 -14.04 -17.03 1.97
N ASP A 246 -13.63 -16.80 3.22
CA ASP A 246 -13.22 -15.50 3.75
C ASP A 246 -11.89 -15.02 3.14
N VAL A 247 -10.90 -15.91 3.06
CA VAL A 247 -9.63 -15.67 2.36
C VAL A 247 -9.89 -15.38 0.90
N GLN A 248 -10.67 -16.21 0.20
CA GLN A 248 -11.02 -16.00 -1.20
C GLN A 248 -11.75 -14.68 -1.46
N ARG A 249 -12.64 -14.27 -0.56
CA ARG A 249 -13.31 -12.96 -0.61
C ARG A 249 -12.31 -11.81 -0.42
N PHE A 250 -11.38 -11.94 0.53
CA PHE A 250 -10.33 -10.93 0.74
C PHE A 250 -9.40 -10.83 -0.47
N ILE A 251 -8.97 -11.95 -1.06
CA ILE A 251 -8.20 -11.97 -2.31
C ILE A 251 -8.98 -11.30 -3.45
N GLY A 252 -10.30 -11.50 -3.52
CA GLY A 252 -11.19 -10.74 -4.40
C GLY A 252 -11.09 -9.23 -4.19
N THR A 253 -11.09 -8.79 -2.93
CA THR A 253 -10.94 -7.38 -2.54
C THR A 253 -9.57 -6.83 -2.94
N LEU A 254 -8.48 -7.60 -2.76
CA LEU A 254 -7.13 -7.20 -3.15
C LEU A 254 -7.03 -6.97 -4.66
N ARG A 255 -7.67 -7.84 -5.46
CA ARG A 255 -7.77 -7.72 -6.93
C ARG A 255 -8.75 -6.64 -7.41
N GLY A 256 -9.41 -5.92 -6.50
CA GLY A 256 -10.33 -4.85 -6.83
C GLY A 256 -11.74 -5.30 -7.20
N ARG A 257 -12.11 -6.57 -6.98
CA ARG A 257 -13.51 -7.00 -7.06
C ARG A 257 -14.26 -6.41 -5.86
N THR A 258 -14.99 -5.34 -6.08
CA THR A 258 -15.97 -4.82 -5.10
C THR A 258 -17.25 -5.66 -5.18
N ALA A 259 -17.96 -5.82 -4.07
CA ALA A 259 -19.22 -6.59 -3.95
C ALA A 259 -20.36 -6.17 -4.91
N ARG A 260 -20.15 -5.15 -5.74
CA ARG A 260 -21.11 -4.65 -6.73
C ARG A 260 -21.13 -5.41 -8.07
N SER A 261 -20.45 -6.54 -8.19
CA SER A 261 -20.62 -7.45 -9.35
C SER A 261 -21.48 -8.68 -9.05
N GLY A 262 -22.12 -8.76 -7.88
CA GLY A 262 -23.11 -9.77 -7.57
C GLY A 262 -24.51 -9.36 -8.00
N ARG A 263 -24.79 -9.40 -9.31
CA ARG A 263 -26.12 -9.65 -9.91
C ARG A 263 -26.05 -9.56 -11.43
N GLY A 264 -26.39 -10.68 -12.07
CA GLY A 264 -26.54 -10.82 -13.50
C GLY A 264 -26.48 -12.28 -13.91
N ASP A 265 -27.29 -13.14 -13.29
CA ASP A 265 -27.86 -14.25 -14.05
C ASP A 265 -28.65 -13.60 -15.19
N ALA A 266 -28.03 -13.55 -16.37
CA ALA A 266 -28.68 -13.27 -17.61
C ALA A 266 -28.31 -14.41 -18.55
N GLU A 267 -29.27 -15.30 -18.77
CA GLU A 267 -29.26 -16.22 -19.89
C GLU A 267 -28.99 -15.47 -21.21
N PRO A 268 -28.33 -16.14 -22.18
CA PRO A 268 -27.81 -15.50 -23.37
C PRO A 268 -28.94 -15.11 -24.33
N SER A 269 -29.15 -13.81 -24.52
CA SER A 269 -29.86 -13.27 -25.68
C SER A 269 -28.85 -12.83 -26.74
N GLY A 270 -29.15 -13.17 -27.99
CA GLY A 270 -28.22 -13.26 -29.12
C GLY A 270 -27.66 -11.93 -29.68
N PRO A 271 -26.90 -12.03 -30.79
CA PRO A 271 -25.92 -11.03 -31.20
C PRO A 271 -26.53 -9.80 -31.89
N ASP A 272 -26.10 -8.62 -31.44
CA ASP A 272 -26.35 -7.34 -32.10
C ASP A 272 -25.56 -7.19 -33.40
N ALA A 273 -26.28 -6.79 -34.44
CA ALA A 273 -25.74 -6.42 -35.73
C ALA A 273 -25.25 -4.96 -35.73
N ARG A 274 -23.97 -4.81 -36.02
CA ARG A 274 -23.33 -3.81 -36.89
C ARG A 274 -23.94 -2.40 -36.95
N ASP A 275 -23.24 -1.51 -36.27
CA ASP A 275 -22.59 -0.29 -36.77
C ASP A 275 -22.92 0.19 -38.20
N GLY A 276 -23.19 1.50 -38.31
CA GLY A 276 -23.15 2.23 -39.57
C GLY A 276 -24.03 3.48 -39.60
N GLY A 277 -23.41 4.67 -39.59
CA GLY A 277 -24.07 5.82 -40.21
C GLY A 277 -23.66 7.23 -39.81
N SER A 278 -22.67 7.74 -40.55
CA SER A 278 -22.70 9.05 -41.23
C SER A 278 -22.26 10.32 -40.49
N ALA A 279 -21.19 10.87 -41.05
CA ALA A 279 -20.68 12.23 -40.90
C ALA A 279 -21.57 13.31 -41.55
N ARG A 280 -21.38 14.57 -41.11
CA ARG A 280 -21.36 15.87 -41.84
C ARG A 280 -21.32 16.98 -40.78
N ASP A 281 -20.22 17.70 -40.62
CA ASP A 281 -19.64 18.79 -41.42
C ASP A 281 -20.39 20.14 -41.34
N ARG A 282 -19.57 21.17 -41.09
CA ARG A 282 -19.72 22.64 -41.22
C ARG A 282 -20.38 23.45 -40.09
N GLY A 283 -19.57 24.40 -39.60
CA GLY A 283 -19.81 25.78 -40.06
C GLY A 283 -19.99 26.86 -38.99
N ARG A 284 -18.86 27.33 -38.44
CA ARG A 284 -18.44 28.75 -38.28
C ARG A 284 -19.52 29.82 -38.02
N SER A 285 -19.40 30.49 -36.86
CA SER A 285 -19.31 31.95 -36.65
C SER A 285 -19.46 32.17 -35.14
N GLY A 286 -18.67 32.99 -34.44
CA GLY A 286 -18.19 34.32 -34.75
C GLY A 286 -18.87 35.27 -33.76
N GLY A 287 -18.12 35.98 -32.93
CA GLY A 287 -18.71 37.01 -32.06
C GLY A 287 -17.90 37.27 -30.80
N ALA A 288 -17.10 38.33 -30.87
CA ALA A 288 -16.21 38.82 -29.82
C ALA A 288 -16.88 39.89 -28.94
N ALA A 289 -16.06 40.38 -27.99
CA ALA A 289 -16.20 41.56 -27.13
C ALA A 289 -16.91 41.33 -25.78
N GLY A 290 -16.38 41.77 -24.65
CA GLY A 290 -15.20 42.60 -24.41
C GLY A 290 -15.36 43.36 -23.09
N ALA A 291 -14.21 43.80 -22.55
CA ALA A 291 -14.01 44.71 -21.43
C ALA A 291 -14.28 44.14 -20.02
N GLY A 292 -13.40 44.26 -19.03
CA GLY A 292 -12.17 45.05 -18.92
C GLY A 292 -12.21 45.91 -17.66
N SER A 293 -11.26 45.66 -16.75
CA SER A 293 -10.72 46.56 -15.69
C SER A 293 -10.07 45.65 -14.65
N GLY A 294 -8.79 45.75 -14.25
CA GLY A 294 -7.82 46.82 -14.34
C GLY A 294 -7.26 47.09 -12.94
N SER A 295 -5.92 47.03 -12.79
CA SER A 295 -5.10 47.52 -11.65
C SER A 295 -5.12 46.64 -10.37
N SER A 296 -4.04 46.29 -9.67
CA SER A 296 -2.62 46.70 -9.54
C SER A 296 -1.89 45.52 -8.85
N GLY A 297 -0.68 45.07 -9.20
CA GLY A 297 0.56 45.84 -9.15
C GLY A 297 1.30 45.66 -7.81
N ARG A 298 2.11 44.59 -7.65
CA ARG A 298 3.38 44.65 -6.91
C ARG A 298 4.24 43.41 -7.17
N GLY A 299 5.28 43.61 -7.99
CA GLY A 299 6.37 42.65 -8.15
C GLY A 299 7.21 42.54 -6.87
N ARG A 300 7.73 41.34 -6.62
CA ARG A 300 8.88 41.13 -5.75
C ARG A 300 10.05 40.64 -6.59
N GLN A 301 11.09 41.45 -6.51
CA GLN A 301 12.36 41.33 -7.21
C GLN A 301 13.13 40.08 -6.77
N SER A 302 13.82 39.52 -7.76
CA SER A 302 14.78 38.44 -7.70
C SER A 302 15.95 38.78 -6.78
N ALA A 303 16.27 37.89 -5.83
CA ALA A 303 17.52 37.95 -5.08
C ALA A 303 18.72 37.54 -5.98
N PRO A 304 19.89 38.17 -5.83
CA PRO A 304 21.05 37.92 -6.69
C PRO A 304 21.72 36.59 -6.36
N LYS A 305 22.11 35.84 -7.41
CA LYS A 305 22.90 34.61 -7.28
C LYS A 305 24.30 34.94 -6.76
N PRO A 306 24.86 34.19 -5.79
CA PRO A 306 26.23 34.39 -5.33
C PRO A 306 27.22 34.13 -6.47
N LYS A 307 28.16 35.06 -6.68
CA LYS A 307 29.23 34.93 -7.67
C LYS A 307 30.20 33.83 -7.20
N LEU A 308 30.18 32.69 -7.89
CA LEU A 308 31.19 31.66 -7.70
C LEU A 308 32.59 32.19 -8.08
N PRO A 309 33.65 31.78 -7.36
CA PRO A 309 35.03 32.13 -7.72
C PRO A 309 35.37 31.57 -9.12
N LYS A 310 36.09 32.38 -9.90
CA LYS A 310 36.32 32.20 -11.35
C LYS A 310 37.02 30.90 -11.76
N ASN A 311 37.49 30.11 -10.80
CA ASN A 311 38.25 28.87 -11.03
C ASN A 311 37.58 27.63 -10.40
N SER A 312 36.33 27.71 -9.94
CA SER A 312 35.61 26.55 -9.40
C SER A 312 35.06 25.65 -10.51
N ARG A 313 35.04 24.33 -10.27
CA ARG A 313 34.50 23.32 -11.21
C ARG A 313 33.02 23.59 -11.56
N GLY A 314 32.27 24.21 -10.65
CA GLY A 314 30.91 24.70 -10.89
C GLY A 314 30.80 25.85 -11.92
N ALA A 315 31.80 26.73 -12.00
CA ALA A 315 31.86 27.76 -13.04
C ALA A 315 32.13 27.15 -14.43
N GLN A 316 32.91 26.08 -14.50
CA GLN A 316 33.17 25.33 -15.72
C GLN A 316 31.91 24.57 -16.20
N LEU A 317 31.15 23.99 -15.27
CA LEU A 317 29.86 23.33 -15.57
C LEU A 317 28.79 24.32 -16.09
N ALA A 318 28.73 25.51 -15.48
CA ALA A 318 27.83 26.58 -15.93
C ALA A 318 28.20 27.10 -17.33
N ALA A 319 29.50 27.23 -17.63
CA ALA A 319 30.00 27.61 -18.95
C ALA A 319 29.71 26.54 -20.03
N ALA A 320 29.81 25.26 -19.67
CA ALA A 320 29.47 24.14 -20.56
C ALA A 320 27.97 24.08 -20.88
N LYS A 321 27.09 24.29 -19.88
CA LYS A 321 25.64 24.38 -20.08
C LYS A 321 25.25 25.61 -20.92
N ALA A 322 25.92 26.76 -20.74
CA ALA A 322 25.66 27.96 -21.54
C ALA A 322 26.04 27.78 -23.02
N ARG A 323 27.15 27.09 -23.31
CA ARG A 323 27.60 26.78 -24.68
C ARG A 323 26.65 25.84 -25.43
N ARG A 324 25.99 24.91 -24.73
CA ARG A 324 24.98 24.01 -25.31
C ARG A 324 23.66 24.71 -25.64
N ARG A 325 23.33 25.78 -24.92
CA ARG A 325 22.06 26.53 -25.11
C ARG A 325 22.10 27.52 -26.28
N GLY A 326 23.27 27.91 -26.75
CA GLY A 326 23.45 28.79 -27.91
C GLY A 326 23.54 28.08 -29.27
N LYS A 327 23.33 26.76 -29.31
CA LYS A 327 23.43 25.94 -30.54
C LYS A 327 22.11 25.23 -30.89
N ARG A 328 20.99 25.84 -30.51
CA ARG A 328 19.64 25.47 -30.92
C ARG A 328 19.00 26.65 -31.63
#